data_AF-A0A520JFC8-F1
#
_entry.id   AF-A0A520JFC8-F1
#
_cell.length_a   1.000
_cell.length_b   1.000
_cell.length_c   1.000
_cell.angle_alpha   90.00
_cell.angle_beta   90.00
_cell.angle_gamma   90.00
#
_symmetry.space_group_name_H-M   'P 1'
#
loop_
_entity.id
_entity.type
_entity.pdbx_description
1 polymer ?
#
loop_
_entity_poly.entity_id
_entity_poly.type
_entity_poly.pdbx_seq_one_letter_code
_entity_poly.pdbx_strand_id
1 'polypeptide(L)'
;VGIEPDLTGWDAAWEAVFDHAIAETPVTVLRDYHAENLMLVGPERSLGLLDIQDALAGHPAYDLVSLLQDARRTVDPAVEAAMLERYRAAADAGPETDDAFMNAYHVLGAQRNAKILGIFTRLWKRDGKPHYATMCPRVWAYLERDLAQPVMAPVAAWFAANVPPALRGDPLALEA
;
A
#
# COMPACT_ATOMS: atom_id res chain seq x y z
N VAL A 1 14.47 -11.60 -10.31
CA VAL A 1 15.59 -11.36 -9.37
C VAL A 1 15.76 -12.60 -8.50
N GLY A 2 16.72 -13.47 -8.82
CA GLY A 2 16.90 -14.78 -8.16
C GLY A 2 17.46 -14.66 -6.74
N ILE A 3 16.74 -13.99 -5.85
CA ILE A 3 17.06 -13.87 -4.44
C ILE A 3 16.53 -15.08 -3.67
N GLU A 4 17.29 -15.53 -2.67
CA GLU A 4 16.84 -16.46 -1.64
C GLU A 4 16.68 -15.67 -0.34
N PRO A 5 15.49 -15.12 -0.07
CA PRO A 5 15.28 -14.27 1.10
C PRO A 5 15.04 -15.10 2.37
N ASP A 6 15.33 -14.51 3.53
CA ASP A 6 15.00 -15.05 4.85
C ASP A 6 13.47 -15.02 5.08
N LEU A 7 12.79 -16.12 4.78
CA LEU A 7 11.33 -16.23 4.93
C LEU A 7 10.88 -16.23 6.40
N THR A 8 11.68 -16.79 7.31
CA THR A 8 11.34 -16.77 8.74
C THR A 8 11.43 -15.35 9.29
N GLY A 9 12.48 -14.62 8.90
CA GLY A 9 12.62 -13.20 9.26
C GLY A 9 11.54 -12.32 8.62
N TRP A 10 11.01 -12.72 7.46
CA TRP A 10 9.91 -12.00 6.81
C TRP A 10 8.65 -12.06 7.68
N ASP A 11 8.25 -13.26 8.07
CA ASP A 11 7.07 -13.47 8.90
C ASP A 11 7.22 -12.74 10.24
N ALA A 12 8.36 -12.89 10.90
CA ALA A 12 8.64 -12.24 12.19
C ALA A 12 8.63 -10.70 12.09
N ALA A 13 9.16 -10.12 11.01
CA ALA A 13 9.18 -8.67 10.82
C ALA A 13 7.77 -8.09 10.65
N TRP A 14 6.89 -8.79 9.93
CA TRP A 14 5.50 -8.38 9.74
C TRP A 14 4.63 -8.60 10.97
N GLU A 15 4.78 -9.74 11.66
CA GLU A 15 4.11 -10.00 12.94
C GLU A 15 4.37 -8.89 13.96
N ALA A 16 5.58 -8.33 13.97
CA ALA A 16 5.94 -7.24 14.89
C ALA A 16 5.20 -5.91 14.64
N VAL A 17 4.54 -5.72 13.48
CA VAL A 17 3.89 -4.46 13.13
C VAL A 17 2.38 -4.59 12.87
N PHE A 18 1.86 -5.81 12.66
CA PHE A 18 0.46 -6.00 12.27
C PHE A 18 -0.57 -5.62 13.33
N ASP A 19 -0.20 -5.57 14.60
CA ASP A 19 -1.09 -5.09 15.66
C ASP A 19 -1.56 -3.65 15.41
N HIS A 20 -0.75 -2.82 14.75
CA HIS A 20 -1.15 -1.46 14.36
C HIS A 20 -2.21 -1.43 13.25
N ALA A 21 -2.33 -2.50 12.46
CA ALA A 21 -3.31 -2.58 11.36
C ALA A 21 -4.65 -3.19 11.78
N ILE A 22 -4.75 -3.71 13.02
CA ILE A 22 -6.00 -4.25 13.57
C ILE A 22 -6.84 -3.07 14.09
N ALA A 23 -8.04 -2.91 13.55
CA ALA A 23 -8.96 -1.89 14.02
C ALA A 23 -9.74 -2.35 15.25
N GLU A 24 -9.79 -1.51 16.27
CA GLU A 24 -10.68 -1.69 17.43
C GLU A 24 -12.15 -1.70 17.00
N THR A 25 -12.52 -0.77 16.12
CA THR A 25 -13.85 -0.70 15.48
C THR A 25 -13.69 -0.83 13.97
N PRO A 26 -13.84 -2.04 13.41
CA PRO A 26 -13.67 -2.24 11.98
C PRO A 26 -14.84 -1.62 11.20
N VAL A 27 -14.53 -1.10 10.01
CA VAL A 27 -15.48 -0.54 9.05
C VAL A 27 -15.52 -1.40 7.79
N THR A 28 -16.52 -1.18 6.94
CA THR A 28 -16.52 -1.78 5.60
C THR A 28 -15.36 -1.22 4.78
N VAL A 29 -14.48 -2.09 4.33
CA VAL A 29 -13.40 -1.78 3.39
C VAL A 29 -13.68 -2.51 2.08
N LEU A 30 -13.58 -1.81 0.95
CA LEU A 30 -13.86 -2.34 -0.38
C LEU A 30 -12.68 -3.13 -0.96
N ARG A 31 -11.47 -2.88 -0.45
CA ARG A 31 -10.18 -3.48 -0.85
C ARG A 31 -9.64 -3.03 -2.20
N ASP A 32 -10.53 -2.78 -3.17
CA ASP A 32 -10.20 -2.27 -4.51
C ASP A 32 -10.73 -0.84 -4.73
N TYR A 33 -10.67 -0.02 -3.67
CA TYR A 33 -11.00 1.40 -3.73
C TYR A 33 -9.86 2.19 -4.38
N HIS A 34 -9.90 2.32 -5.70
CA HIS A 34 -8.90 3.06 -6.49
C HIS A 34 -9.55 3.73 -7.69
N ALA A 35 -8.84 4.67 -8.33
CA ALA A 35 -9.40 5.57 -9.34
C ALA A 35 -10.11 4.85 -10.51
N GLU A 36 -9.62 3.68 -10.95
CA GLU A 36 -10.26 2.91 -12.04
C GLU A 36 -11.62 2.28 -11.66
N ASN A 37 -11.92 2.15 -10.36
CA ASN A 37 -13.19 1.62 -9.85
C ASN A 37 -14.16 2.73 -9.40
N LEU A 38 -13.83 4.00 -9.66
CA LEU A 38 -14.64 5.17 -9.35
C LEU A 38 -15.20 5.80 -10.63
N MET A 39 -16.52 5.95 -10.68
CA MET A 39 -17.21 6.63 -11.78
C MET A 39 -17.75 7.98 -11.32
N LEU A 40 -17.56 9.03 -12.11
CA LEU A 40 -18.30 10.28 -11.93
C LEU A 40 -19.67 10.14 -12.59
N VAL A 41 -20.73 10.25 -11.80
CA VAL A 41 -22.11 10.02 -12.22
C VAL A 41 -22.89 11.34 -12.20
N GLY A 42 -23.60 11.62 -13.29
CA GLY A 42 -24.50 12.76 -13.40
C GLY A 42 -23.80 14.13 -13.42
N PRO A 43 -24.60 15.22 -13.52
CA PRO A 43 -24.09 16.59 -13.61
C PRO A 43 -23.42 17.06 -12.31
N GLU A 44 -23.84 16.52 -11.15
CA GLU A 44 -23.27 16.82 -9.84
C GLU A 44 -21.96 16.07 -9.57
N ARG A 45 -21.55 15.16 -10.48
CA ARG A 45 -20.35 14.34 -10.37
C ARG A 45 -20.31 13.54 -9.05
N SER A 46 -21.42 12.89 -8.71
CA SER A 46 -21.42 11.92 -7.60
C SER A 46 -20.53 10.72 -7.91
N LEU A 47 -20.09 10.01 -6.87
CA LEU A 47 -19.20 8.85 -7.04
C LEU A 47 -20.02 7.56 -7.12
N GLY A 48 -20.00 6.93 -8.29
CA GLY A 48 -20.39 5.53 -8.48
C GLY A 48 -19.22 4.62 -8.15
N LEU A 49 -19.49 3.54 -7.41
CA LEU A 49 -18.49 2.55 -7.01
C LEU A 49 -18.71 1.26 -7.79
N LEU A 50 -17.63 0.69 -8.32
CA LEU A 50 -17.60 -0.63 -8.93
C LEU A 50 -16.83 -1.61 -8.04
N ASP A 51 -16.96 -2.90 -8.34
CA ASP A 51 -16.11 -3.96 -7.75
C ASP A 51 -16.22 -4.11 -6.22
N ILE A 52 -17.42 -3.86 -5.67
CA ILE A 52 -17.66 -3.85 -4.21
C ILE A 52 -17.95 -5.22 -3.60
N GLN A 53 -18.05 -6.29 -4.40
CA GLN A 53 -18.50 -7.61 -3.94
C GLN A 53 -17.52 -8.30 -2.98
N ASP A 54 -16.28 -7.84 -2.96
CA ASP A 54 -15.17 -8.39 -2.17
C ASP A 54 -14.95 -7.64 -0.84
N ALA A 55 -15.89 -6.75 -0.48
CA ALA A 55 -15.81 -5.93 0.72
C ALA A 55 -15.84 -6.78 2.00
N LEU A 56 -15.11 -6.32 3.02
CA LEU A 56 -15.02 -6.98 4.34
C LEU A 56 -14.90 -5.97 5.48
N ALA A 57 -14.87 -6.45 6.72
CA ALA A 57 -14.61 -5.62 7.90
C ALA A 57 -13.09 -5.42 8.10
N GLY A 58 -12.62 -4.18 8.13
CA GLY A 58 -11.20 -3.86 8.24
C GLY A 58 -10.92 -2.46 8.80
N HIS A 59 -9.65 -2.08 8.80
CA HIS A 59 -9.23 -0.78 9.33
C HIS A 59 -9.63 0.38 8.40
N PRO A 60 -10.12 1.52 8.94
CA PRO A 60 -10.58 2.67 8.14
C PRO A 60 -9.52 3.24 7.18
N ALA A 61 -8.24 3.09 7.51
CA ALA A 61 -7.14 3.50 6.63
C ALA A 61 -6.99 2.65 5.36
N TYR A 62 -7.57 1.45 5.28
CA TYR A 62 -7.28 0.49 4.19
C TYR A 62 -7.63 1.04 2.80
N ASP A 63 -8.86 1.51 2.62
CA ASP A 63 -9.29 2.06 1.33
C ASP A 63 -8.63 3.40 1.03
N LEU A 64 -8.25 4.16 2.07
CA LEU A 64 -7.50 5.41 1.91
C LEU A 64 -6.10 5.14 1.34
N VAL A 65 -5.39 4.15 1.89
CA VAL A 65 -4.12 3.66 1.33
C VAL A 65 -4.30 3.21 -0.12
N SER A 66 -5.35 2.43 -0.40
CA SER A 66 -5.60 1.91 -1.75
C SER A 66 -5.74 3.02 -2.81
N LEU A 67 -6.38 4.13 -2.43
CA LEU A 67 -6.60 5.27 -3.31
C LEU A 67 -5.39 6.20 -3.40
N LEU A 68 -4.75 6.51 -2.27
CA LEU A 68 -3.68 7.51 -2.19
C LEU A 68 -2.30 6.94 -2.57
N GLN A 69 -2.15 5.62 -2.50
CA GLN A 69 -0.97 4.89 -2.97
C GLN A 69 -1.36 3.91 -4.11
N ASP A 70 -2.01 4.45 -5.14
CA ASP A 70 -2.45 3.66 -6.29
C ASP A 70 -1.26 3.22 -7.15
N ALA A 71 -1.02 1.92 -7.24
CA ALA A 71 0.04 1.35 -8.07
C ALA A 71 -0.07 1.71 -9.56
N ARG A 72 -1.28 2.06 -10.03
CA ARG A 72 -1.58 2.34 -11.45
C ARG A 72 -1.39 3.81 -11.81
N ARG A 73 -1.39 4.71 -10.83
CA ARG A 73 -1.34 6.16 -11.05
C ARG A 73 -0.43 6.82 -10.02
N THR A 74 0.45 7.70 -10.48
CA THR A 74 1.25 8.50 -9.55
C THR A 74 0.36 9.55 -8.89
N VAL A 75 0.02 9.33 -7.62
CA VAL A 75 -0.61 10.32 -6.73
C VAL A 75 0.48 11.26 -6.21
N ASP A 76 0.23 12.56 -6.32
CA ASP A 76 1.13 13.59 -5.80
C ASP A 76 1.18 13.51 -4.26
N PRO A 77 2.38 13.52 -3.62
CA PRO A 77 2.49 13.52 -2.16
C PRO A 77 1.70 14.63 -1.46
N ALA A 78 1.53 15.80 -2.09
CA ALA A 78 0.73 16.88 -1.55
C ALA A 78 -0.77 16.56 -1.55
N VAL A 79 -1.25 15.83 -2.56
CA VAL A 79 -2.64 15.35 -2.61
C VAL A 79 -2.88 14.32 -1.52
N GLU A 80 -1.96 13.37 -1.35
CA GLU A 80 -2.06 12.37 -0.29
C GLU A 80 -2.07 13.02 1.10
N ALA A 81 -1.16 13.94 1.38
CA ALA A 81 -1.11 14.67 2.64
C ALA A 81 -2.43 15.43 2.92
N ALA A 82 -2.92 16.19 1.94
CA ALA A 82 -4.15 16.95 2.08
C ALA A 82 -5.40 16.06 2.27
N MET A 83 -5.45 14.91 1.60
CA MET A 83 -6.57 13.97 1.75
C MET A 83 -6.53 13.20 3.06
N LEU A 84 -5.34 12.86 3.58
CA LEU A 84 -5.17 12.30 4.91
C LEU A 84 -5.66 13.27 5.99
N GLU A 85 -5.21 14.53 5.93
CA GLU A 85 -5.66 15.58 6.84
C GLU A 85 -7.19 15.75 6.79
N ARG A 86 -7.75 15.82 5.57
CA ARG A 86 -9.20 15.92 5.37
C ARG A 86 -9.95 14.74 5.99
N TYR A 87 -9.48 13.52 5.78
CA TYR A 87 -10.12 12.32 6.31
C TYR A 87 -10.09 12.33 7.84
N ARG A 88 -8.91 12.60 8.42
CA ARG A 88 -8.70 12.63 9.88
C ARG A 88 -9.55 13.70 10.56
N ALA A 89 -9.62 14.91 9.98
CA ALA A 89 -10.47 15.99 10.50
C ALA A 89 -11.97 15.64 10.46
N ALA A 90 -12.41 14.84 9.47
CA ALA A 90 -13.80 14.42 9.36
C ALA A 90 -14.15 13.22 10.26
N ALA A 91 -13.16 12.38 10.59
CA ALA A 91 -13.33 11.19 11.41
C ALA A 91 -13.40 11.49 12.93
N ASP A 92 -13.19 12.74 13.34
CA ASP A 92 -13.13 13.18 14.75
C ASP A 92 -12.12 12.36 15.59
N ALA A 93 -11.03 11.94 14.94
CA ALA A 93 -9.92 11.28 15.59
C ALA A 93 -9.11 12.33 16.36
N GLY A 94 -9.19 12.37 17.69
CA GLY A 94 -8.34 13.24 18.51
C GLY A 94 -6.82 13.04 18.29
N PRO A 95 -5.96 13.87 18.91
CA PRO A 95 -4.51 13.86 18.65
C PRO A 95 -3.80 12.54 19.00
N GLU A 96 -4.25 11.79 20.00
CA GLU A 96 -3.63 10.49 20.35
C GLU A 96 -4.03 9.37 19.37
N THR A 97 -5.24 9.45 18.80
CA THR A 97 -5.66 8.54 17.72
C THR A 97 -4.96 8.84 16.39
N ASP A 98 -4.27 9.98 16.32
CA ASP A 98 -3.61 10.47 15.12
C ASP A 98 -2.37 9.66 14.74
N ASP A 99 -1.49 9.45 15.72
CA ASP A 99 -0.28 8.64 15.55
C ASP A 99 -0.65 7.16 15.34
N ALA A 100 -1.65 6.66 16.05
CA ALA A 100 -2.15 5.30 15.86
C ALA A 100 -2.71 5.09 14.44
N PHE A 101 -3.49 6.04 13.94
CA PHE A 101 -4.02 6.00 12.57
C PHE A 101 -2.90 6.05 11.53
N MET A 102 -1.92 6.93 11.70
CA MET A 102 -0.80 7.04 10.77
C MET A 102 0.07 5.78 10.78
N ASN A 103 0.31 5.18 11.95
CA ASN A 103 0.99 3.90 12.05
C ASN A 103 0.23 2.80 11.28
N ALA A 104 -1.09 2.70 11.47
CA ALA A 104 -1.93 1.78 10.72
C ALA A 104 -1.86 2.04 9.20
N TYR A 105 -1.91 3.31 8.80
CA TYR A 105 -1.82 3.72 7.39
C TYR A 105 -0.51 3.24 6.75
N HIS A 106 0.63 3.44 7.40
CA HIS A 106 1.93 3.03 6.87
C HIS A 106 2.12 1.51 6.89
N VAL A 107 1.65 0.81 7.92
CA VAL A 107 1.67 -0.67 7.96
C VAL A 107 0.84 -1.25 6.82
N LEU A 108 -0.38 -0.76 6.61
CA LEU A 108 -1.26 -1.20 5.53
C LEU A 108 -0.69 -0.83 4.14
N GLY A 109 -0.13 0.37 3.99
CA GLY A 109 0.57 0.83 2.79
C GLY A 109 1.72 -0.10 2.41
N ALA A 110 2.64 -0.33 3.34
CA ALA A 110 3.77 -1.21 3.11
C ALA A 110 3.32 -2.65 2.78
N GLN A 111 2.36 -3.19 3.54
CA GLN A 111 1.86 -4.55 3.34
C GLN A 111 1.25 -4.72 1.94
N ARG A 112 0.40 -3.77 1.54
CA ARG A 112 -0.27 -3.79 0.24
C ARG A 112 0.73 -3.64 -0.90
N ASN A 113 1.65 -2.69 -0.81
CA ASN A 113 2.64 -2.47 -1.85
C ASN A 113 3.60 -3.66 -2.00
N ALA A 114 4.02 -4.28 -0.90
CA ALA A 114 4.81 -5.51 -0.93
C ALA A 114 4.06 -6.66 -1.64
N LYS A 115 2.76 -6.85 -1.33
CA LYS A 115 1.90 -7.82 -2.02
C LYS A 115 1.78 -7.51 -3.52
N ILE A 116 1.59 -6.24 -3.89
CA ILE A 116 1.48 -5.80 -5.28
C ILE A 116 2.78 -6.08 -6.04
N LEU A 117 3.96 -5.82 -5.45
CA LEU A 117 5.26 -6.15 -6.06
C LEU A 117 5.37 -7.64 -6.38
N GLY A 118 4.94 -8.51 -5.47
CA GLY A 118 4.88 -9.96 -5.71
C GLY A 118 3.93 -10.32 -6.85
N ILE A 119 2.72 -9.72 -6.89
CA ILE A 119 1.74 -9.94 -7.94
C ILE A 119 2.26 -9.48 -9.31
N PHE A 120 2.83 -8.29 -9.40
CA PHE A 120 3.39 -7.74 -10.64
C PHE A 120 4.57 -8.56 -11.14
N THR A 121 5.47 -8.97 -10.23
CA THR A 121 6.58 -9.86 -10.55
C THR A 121 6.08 -11.20 -11.10
N ARG A 122 5.05 -11.79 -10.49
CA ARG A 122 4.42 -13.03 -10.98
C ARG A 122 3.78 -12.84 -12.35
N LEU A 123 2.99 -11.78 -12.54
CA LEU A 123 2.32 -11.48 -13.81
C LEU A 123 3.33 -11.28 -14.96
N TRP A 124 4.47 -10.66 -14.66
CA TRP A 124 5.54 -10.51 -15.62
C TRP A 124 6.26 -11.83 -15.91
N LYS A 125 6.80 -12.51 -14.88
CA LYS A 125 7.64 -13.70 -15.05
C LYS A 125 6.89 -14.95 -15.50
N ARG A 126 5.75 -15.22 -14.86
CA ARG A 126 4.97 -16.45 -15.10
C ARG A 126 3.96 -16.26 -16.22
N ASP A 127 3.28 -15.11 -16.24
CA ASP A 127 2.15 -14.87 -17.15
C ASP A 127 2.53 -14.07 -18.40
N GLY A 128 3.82 -13.71 -18.57
CA GLY A 128 4.34 -13.08 -19.79
C GLY A 128 3.83 -11.66 -20.02
N LYS A 129 3.47 -10.92 -18.97
CA LYS A 129 2.91 -9.56 -19.06
C LYS A 129 3.95 -8.48 -18.67
N PRO A 130 4.84 -8.05 -19.59
CA PRO A 130 5.97 -7.17 -19.26
C PRO A 130 5.56 -5.77 -18.78
N HIS A 131 4.36 -5.30 -19.13
CA HIS A 131 3.90 -3.99 -18.68
C HIS A 131 3.85 -3.86 -17.14
N TYR A 132 3.57 -4.93 -16.40
CA TYR A 132 3.54 -4.88 -14.93
C TYR A 132 4.91 -4.62 -14.30
N ALA A 133 6.01 -5.07 -14.92
CA ALA A 133 7.36 -4.76 -14.45
C ALA A 133 7.62 -3.25 -14.45
N THR A 134 7.15 -2.55 -15.50
CA THR A 134 7.28 -1.09 -15.63
C THR A 134 6.52 -0.30 -14.57
N MET A 135 5.58 -0.93 -13.85
CA MET A 135 4.87 -0.31 -12.72
C MET A 135 5.61 -0.47 -11.38
N CYS A 136 6.53 -1.44 -11.26
CA CYS A 136 7.25 -1.72 -10.02
C CYS A 136 8.00 -0.50 -9.43
N PRO A 137 8.65 0.39 -10.21
CA PRO A 137 9.31 1.57 -9.66
C PRO A 137 8.39 2.44 -8.80
N ARG A 138 7.12 2.60 -9.22
CA ARG A 138 6.13 3.39 -8.47
C ARG A 138 5.75 2.70 -7.17
N VAL A 139 5.50 1.40 -7.22
CA VAL A 139 5.13 0.61 -6.04
C VAL A 139 6.28 0.57 -5.03
N TRP A 140 7.53 0.49 -5.50
CA TRP A 140 8.71 0.67 -4.66
C TRP A 140 8.76 2.05 -4.02
N ALA A 141 8.50 3.13 -4.77
CA ALA A 141 8.50 4.48 -4.20
C ALA A 141 7.50 4.64 -3.04
N TYR A 142 6.30 4.05 -3.16
CA TYR A 142 5.33 4.05 -2.06
C TYR A 142 5.81 3.20 -0.88
N LEU A 143 6.28 1.98 -1.15
CA LEU A 143 6.81 1.09 -0.11
C LEU A 143 8.00 1.72 0.64
N GLU A 144 8.96 2.34 -0.04
CA GLU A 144 10.11 3.00 0.58
C GLU A 144 9.69 4.12 1.54
N ARG A 145 8.67 4.89 1.17
CA ARG A 145 8.17 5.98 2.02
C ARG A 145 7.50 5.46 3.28
N ASP A 146 6.78 4.34 3.18
CA ASP A 146 6.19 3.68 4.35
C ASP A 146 7.28 3.01 5.21
N LEU A 147 8.26 2.34 4.59
CA LEU A 147 9.40 1.72 5.30
C LEU A 147 10.28 2.74 6.03
N ALA A 148 10.29 4.00 5.60
CA ALA A 148 11.00 5.08 6.28
C ALA A 148 10.38 5.48 7.63
N GLN A 149 9.17 5.01 7.94
CA GLN A 149 8.47 5.36 9.18
C GLN A 149 8.98 4.54 10.37
N PRO A 150 9.07 5.14 11.57
CA PRO A 150 9.59 4.44 12.75
C PRO A 150 8.88 3.12 13.09
N VAL A 151 7.56 3.07 12.92
CA VAL A 151 6.75 1.86 13.15
C VAL A 151 7.17 0.70 12.24
N MET A 152 7.70 0.99 11.05
CA MET A 152 8.10 0.00 10.06
C MET A 152 9.53 -0.51 10.23
N ALA A 153 10.25 -0.10 11.29
CA ALA A 153 11.66 -0.45 11.48
C ALA A 153 11.97 -1.96 11.36
N PRO A 154 11.18 -2.90 11.92
CA PRO A 154 11.44 -4.34 11.76
C PRO A 154 11.40 -4.78 10.28
N VAL A 155 10.38 -4.33 9.55
CA VAL A 155 10.17 -4.67 8.13
C VAL A 155 11.21 -3.98 7.25
N ALA A 156 11.55 -2.73 7.54
CA ALA A 156 12.58 -1.98 6.82
C ALA A 156 13.96 -2.65 6.94
N ALA A 157 14.31 -3.12 8.13
CA ALA A 157 15.54 -3.89 8.36
C ALA A 157 15.56 -5.19 7.55
N TRP A 158 14.43 -5.91 7.50
CA TRP A 158 14.32 -7.12 6.68
C TRP A 158 14.52 -6.82 5.19
N PHE A 159 13.86 -5.78 4.65
CA PHE A 159 14.03 -5.39 3.25
C PHE A 159 15.46 -4.95 2.95
N ALA A 160 16.11 -4.22 3.86
CA ALA A 160 17.50 -3.80 3.68
C ALA A 160 18.46 -5.00 3.58
N ALA A 161 18.24 -6.04 4.37
CA ALA A 161 19.06 -7.25 4.38
C ALA A 161 18.80 -8.18 3.17
N ASN A 162 17.53 -8.31 2.75
CA ASN A 162 17.12 -9.33 1.77
C ASN A 162 16.91 -8.79 0.35
N VAL A 163 16.56 -7.50 0.22
CA VAL A 163 16.30 -6.84 -1.07
C VAL A 163 16.98 -5.47 -1.03
N PRO A 164 18.31 -5.37 -1.13
CA PRO A 164 19.01 -4.09 -1.05
C PRO A 164 18.54 -3.11 -2.14
N PRO A 165 18.73 -1.78 -1.97
CA PRO A 165 18.23 -0.76 -2.90
C PRO A 165 18.58 -1.00 -4.38
N ALA A 166 19.74 -1.60 -4.66
CA ALA A 166 20.15 -1.96 -6.03
C ALA A 166 19.24 -2.99 -6.72
N LEU A 167 18.39 -3.69 -5.96
CA LEU A 167 17.41 -4.67 -6.47
C LEU A 167 15.97 -4.13 -6.46
N ARG A 168 15.77 -2.85 -6.11
CA ARG A 168 14.45 -2.21 -6.01
C ARG A 168 14.23 -1.29 -7.21
N GLY A 169 13.22 -1.59 -8.03
CA GLY A 169 12.93 -0.79 -9.22
C GLY A 169 12.20 -1.59 -10.30
N ASP A 170 12.46 -1.23 -11.56
CA ASP A 170 11.94 -1.94 -12.72
C ASP A 170 12.77 -3.22 -12.92
N PRO A 171 12.19 -4.41 -12.71
CA PRO A 171 12.95 -5.64 -12.80
C PRO A 171 13.37 -5.96 -14.25
N LEU A 172 12.78 -5.34 -15.29
CA LEU A 172 13.30 -5.45 -16.67
C LEU A 172 14.61 -4.68 -16.83
N ALA A 173 14.76 -3.53 -16.17
CA ALA A 173 15.98 -2.74 -16.20
C ALA A 173 17.09 -3.36 -15.33
N LEU A 174 16.70 -4.06 -14.24
CA LEU A 174 17.64 -4.74 -13.34
C LEU A 174 18.14 -6.10 -13.86
N GLU A 175 17.45 -6.70 -14.83
CA GLU A 175 17.86 -7.97 -15.47
C GLU A 175 18.67 -7.78 -16.75
N ALA A 176 18.80 -6.55 -17.24
CA ALA A 176 19.60 -6.18 -18.42
C ALA A 176 21.08 -5.98 -18.05
#